data_AF-E2CA78-F1
#
_entry.id   AF-E2CA78-F1
#
_cell.length_a   1.000
_cell.length_b   1.000
_cell.length_c   1.000
_cell.angle_alpha   90.00
_cell.angle_beta   90.00
_cell.angle_gamma   90.00
#
_symmetry.space_group_name_H-M   'P 1'
#
loop_
_entity.id
_entity.type
_entity.pdbx_description
1 polymer ?
#
loop_
_entity_poly.entity_id
_entity_poly.type
_entity_poly.pdbx_seq_one_letter_code
_entity_poly.pdbx_strand_id
1 'polypeptide(L)'
;PVVIAGDFNAYSEEWGCSRRQRDPRGEVVIGWAAELYLLLVNRGSTGTCIRPGGGSSVIDLTWASLSAARIISEWRVEAEGEMLSDHRYIVWALRLPKPKQ
;
A
#
# COMPACT_ATOMS: atom_id res chain seq x y z
N PRO A 1 8.71 -1.40 16.10
CA PRO A 1 7.87 -1.68 14.91
C PRO A 1 8.13 -0.59 13.87
N VAL A 2 8.24 -0.95 12.59
CA VAL A 2 8.43 0.00 11.47
C VAL A 2 7.29 -0.15 10.46
N VAL A 3 6.76 0.99 10.01
CA VAL A 3 5.81 1.13 8.90
C VAL A 3 6.36 2.17 7.94
N ILE A 4 6.33 1.87 6.64
CA ILE A 4 6.71 2.78 5.57
C ILE A 4 5.51 2.88 4.64
N ALA A 5 4.94 4.08 4.54
CA ALA A 5 3.78 4.35 3.69
C ALA A 5 4.07 5.58 2.82
N GLY A 6 3.72 5.50 1.54
CA GLY A 6 3.89 6.62 0.63
C GLY A 6 3.62 6.24 -0.82
N ASP A 7 3.81 7.21 -1.70
CA ASP A 7 3.75 7.05 -3.14
C ASP A 7 5.10 6.54 -3.66
N PHE A 8 5.13 5.30 -4.14
CA PHE A 8 6.33 4.67 -4.70
C PHE A 8 6.45 4.87 -6.21
N ASN A 9 5.38 5.31 -6.89
CA ASN A 9 5.33 5.46 -8.34
C ASN A 9 5.86 4.23 -9.13
N ALA A 10 5.63 3.03 -8.59
CA ALA A 10 6.13 1.77 -9.14
C ALA A 10 4.98 0.81 -9.43
N TYR A 11 5.09 0.02 -10.51
CA TYR A 11 4.02 -0.85 -10.96
C TYR A 11 4.41 -2.32 -10.87
N SER A 12 3.64 -3.09 -10.09
CA SER A 12 3.82 -4.54 -9.96
C SER A 12 2.51 -5.26 -9.74
N GLU A 13 2.46 -6.50 -10.23
CA GLU A 13 1.36 -7.43 -9.97
C GLU A 13 1.25 -7.77 -8.47
N GLU A 14 2.37 -7.68 -7.72
CA GLU A 14 2.42 -7.93 -6.26
C GLU A 14 1.48 -7.03 -5.44
N TRP A 15 1.21 -5.81 -5.91
CA TRP A 15 0.24 -4.89 -5.31
C TRP A 15 -0.96 -4.61 -6.21
N GLY A 16 -1.21 -5.47 -7.20
CA GLY A 16 -2.45 -5.45 -7.97
C GLY A 16 -2.47 -4.53 -9.20
N CYS A 17 -1.31 -4.08 -9.69
CA CYS A 17 -1.26 -3.51 -11.05
C CYS A 17 -1.47 -4.60 -12.11
N SER A 18 -2.02 -4.23 -13.26
CA SER A 18 -2.12 -5.18 -14.37
C SER A 18 -0.73 -5.48 -14.94
N ARG A 19 -0.55 -6.68 -15.51
CA ARG A 19 0.68 -7.08 -16.19
C ARG A 19 1.14 -6.09 -17.28
N ARG A 20 0.21 -5.37 -17.91
CA ARG A 20 0.51 -4.35 -18.94
C ARG A 20 1.13 -3.08 -18.35
N GLN A 21 0.94 -2.84 -17.06
CA GLN A 21 1.46 -1.66 -16.36
C GLN A 21 2.83 -1.91 -15.71
N ARG A 22 3.27 -3.17 -15.60
CA ARG A 22 4.54 -3.55 -14.93
C ARG A 22 5.71 -2.73 -15.45
N ASP A 23 6.57 -2.29 -14.53
CA ASP A 23 7.79 -1.57 -14.85
C ASP A 23 9.01 -2.02 -14.01
N PRO A 24 10.24 -1.66 -14.41
CA PRO A 24 11.45 -2.05 -13.67
C PRO A 24 11.53 -1.49 -12.25
N ARG A 25 10.84 -0.37 -11.97
CA ARG A 25 10.80 0.23 -10.63
C ARG A 25 10.09 -0.69 -9.65
N GLY A 26 9.07 -1.42 -10.11
CA GLY A 26 8.40 -2.46 -9.31
C GLY A 26 9.38 -3.49 -8.74
N GLU A 27 10.27 -4.01 -9.58
CA GLU A 27 11.27 -5.01 -9.17
C GLU A 27 12.31 -4.43 -8.19
N VAL A 28 12.72 -3.18 -8.39
CA VAL A 28 13.63 -2.49 -7.46
C VAL A 28 12.98 -2.32 -6.09
N VAL A 29 11.71 -1.91 -6.03
CA VAL A 29 10.96 -1.77 -4.77
C VAL A 29 10.78 -3.13 -4.08
N ILE A 30 10.52 -4.20 -4.83
CA ILE A 30 10.42 -5.57 -4.29
C ILE A 30 11.76 -6.01 -3.69
N GLY A 31 12.87 -5.81 -4.41
CA GLY A 31 14.21 -6.15 -3.92
C GLY A 31 14.55 -5.39 -2.63
N TRP A 32 14.33 -4.08 -2.61
CA TRP A 32 14.52 -3.24 -1.42
C TRP A 32 13.68 -3.72 -0.23
N ALA A 33 12.40 -4.04 -0.44
CA ALA A 33 11.53 -4.53 0.61
C ALA A 33 12.00 -5.90 1.15
N ALA A 34 12.44 -6.80 0.26
CA ALA A 34 12.94 -8.12 0.61
C ALA A 34 14.25 -8.03 1.44
N GLU A 35 15.20 -7.19 1.03
CA GLU A 35 16.46 -6.96 1.76
C GLU A 35 16.23 -6.45 3.19
N LEU A 36 15.16 -5.68 3.40
CA LEU A 36 14.79 -5.12 4.70
C LEU A 36 13.78 -5.96 5.50
N TYR A 37 13.43 -7.15 5.02
CA TYR A 37 12.42 -8.02 5.63
C TYR A 37 11.08 -7.31 5.88
N LEU A 38 10.65 -6.50 4.92
CA LEU A 38 9.38 -5.78 4.94
C LEU A 38 8.28 -6.60 4.27
N LEU A 39 7.09 -6.56 4.86
CA LEU A 39 5.89 -7.22 4.35
C LEU A 39 4.98 -6.18 3.69
N LEU A 40 4.46 -6.52 2.50
CA LEU A 40 3.43 -5.72 1.85
C LEU A 40 2.10 -5.82 2.62
N VAL A 41 1.61 -4.69 3.07
CA VAL A 41 0.37 -4.58 3.85
C VAL A 41 -0.85 -4.36 2.95
N ASN A 42 -0.67 -3.81 1.75
CA ASN A 42 -1.75 -3.60 0.78
C ASN A 42 -2.63 -4.86 0.63
N ARG A 43 -3.94 -4.66 0.55
CA ARG A 43 -4.95 -5.72 0.38
C ARG A 43 -5.97 -5.33 -0.67
N GLY A 44 -6.50 -6.32 -1.38
CA GLY A 44 -7.47 -6.08 -2.45
C GLY A 44 -6.83 -5.46 -3.69
N SER A 45 -7.68 -4.99 -4.60
CA SER A 45 -7.28 -4.49 -5.92
C SER A 45 -7.83 -3.08 -6.22
N THR A 46 -8.32 -2.38 -5.21
CA THR A 46 -8.82 -1.01 -5.36
C THR A 46 -7.64 -0.08 -5.67
N GLY A 47 -7.73 0.64 -6.78
CA GLY A 47 -6.67 1.59 -7.17
C GLY A 47 -6.48 2.70 -6.16
N THR A 48 -5.24 3.05 -5.89
CA THR A 48 -4.85 4.12 -4.97
C THR A 48 -4.68 5.46 -5.68
N CYS A 49 -4.44 5.47 -7.00
CA CYS A 49 -4.35 6.66 -7.82
C CYS A 49 -5.23 6.51 -9.07
N ILE A 50 -6.08 7.51 -9.32
CA ILE A 50 -7.10 7.54 -10.38
C ILE A 50 -6.82 8.71 -11.31
N ARG A 51 -6.40 8.37 -12.52
CA ARG A 51 -6.03 9.35 -13.54
C ARG A 51 -7.27 9.94 -14.22
N PRO A 52 -7.19 11.20 -14.67
CA PRO A 52 -8.14 11.76 -15.63
C PRO A 52 -8.29 10.80 -16.83
N GLY A 53 -9.53 10.42 -17.16
CA GLY A 53 -9.82 9.43 -18.21
C GLY A 53 -10.03 7.98 -17.73
N GLY A 54 -10.08 7.74 -16.41
CA GLY A 54 -10.52 6.46 -15.83
C GLY A 54 -9.43 5.42 -15.65
N GLY A 55 -8.17 5.77 -15.91
CA GLY A 55 -7.03 4.91 -15.59
C GLY A 55 -6.86 4.77 -14.07
N SER A 56 -6.58 3.56 -13.61
CA SER A 56 -6.42 3.24 -12.19
C SER A 56 -5.11 2.51 -11.95
N SER A 57 -4.41 2.86 -10.88
CA SER A 57 -3.17 2.20 -10.47
C SER A 57 -3.06 2.07 -8.95
N VAL A 58 -2.30 1.08 -8.51
CA VAL A 58 -1.87 0.93 -7.12
C VAL A 58 -0.40 1.31 -7.08
N ILE A 59 -0.11 2.54 -6.67
CA ILE A 59 1.27 3.08 -6.59
C ILE A 59 1.59 3.60 -5.19
N ASP A 60 0.58 3.75 -4.34
CA ASP A 60 0.72 4.06 -2.93
C ASP A 60 0.79 2.75 -2.15
N LEU A 61 1.94 2.49 -1.53
CA LEU A 61 2.22 1.21 -0.87
C LEU A 61 2.40 1.44 0.63
N THR A 62 1.97 0.45 1.41
CA THR A 62 2.24 0.34 2.83
C THR A 62 3.06 -0.92 3.08
N TRP A 63 4.28 -0.74 3.56
CA TRP A 63 5.21 -1.79 3.95
C TRP A 63 5.38 -1.81 5.46
N ALA A 64 5.57 -2.99 6.04
CA ALA A 64 5.71 -3.12 7.49
C ALA A 64 6.73 -4.19 7.86
N SER A 65 7.54 -3.91 8.88
CA SER A 65 8.29 -4.97 9.58
C SER A 65 7.33 -6.05 10.10
N LEU A 66 7.79 -7.30 10.26
CA LEU A 66 6.96 -8.40 10.78
C LEU A 66 6.23 -8.05 12.08
N SER A 67 6.90 -7.34 13.00
CA SER A 67 6.31 -6.88 14.26
C SER A 67 5.15 -5.88 14.08
N ALA A 68 5.24 -4.99 13.09
CA ALA A 68 4.21 -4.00 12.79
C ALA A 68 3.05 -4.61 12.02
N ALA A 69 3.32 -5.48 11.04
CA ALA A 69 2.31 -6.17 10.25
C ALA A 69 1.32 -6.97 11.12
N ARG A 70 1.77 -7.51 12.27
CA ARG A 70 0.92 -8.25 13.23
C ARG A 70 -0.10 -7.39 13.97
N ILE A 71 0.16 -6.09 14.10
CA ILE A 71 -0.71 -5.17 14.82
C ILE A 71 -1.49 -4.23 13.88
N ILE A 72 -1.15 -4.19 12.59
CA ILE A 72 -1.94 -3.46 11.60
C ILE A 72 -3.21 -4.26 11.30
N SER A 73 -4.35 -3.56 11.26
CA SER A 73 -5.63 -4.12 10.82
C SER A 73 -6.39 -3.15 9.93
N GLU A 74 -7.42 -3.69 9.26
CA GLU A 74 -8.43 -2.89 8.54
C GLU A 74 -7.83 -2.01 7.43
N TRP A 75 -6.70 -2.44 6.86
CA TRP A 75 -6.10 -1.78 5.70
C TRP A 75 -7.08 -1.79 4.54
N ARG A 76 -7.41 -0.61 4.02
CA ARG A 76 -8.27 -0.41 2.87
C ARG A 76 -7.98 0.91 2.17
N VAL A 77 -8.42 0.99 0.92
CA VAL A 77 -8.50 2.24 0.17
C VAL A 77 -9.90 2.80 0.35
N GLU A 78 -10.02 4.06 0.76
CA GLU A 78 -11.31 4.77 0.81
C GLU A 78 -11.69 5.16 -0.61
N ALA A 79 -12.61 4.39 -1.20
CA ALA A 79 -13.08 4.58 -2.57
C ALA A 79 -14.33 5.47 -2.67
N GLU A 80 -14.96 5.76 -1.54
CA GLU A 80 -16.19 6.54 -1.43
C GLU A 80 -15.92 7.89 -0.75
N GLY A 81 -16.70 8.92 -1.12
CA GLY A 81 -16.54 10.28 -0.63
C GLY A 81 -15.82 11.22 -1.59
N GLU A 82 -15.83 12.51 -1.28
CA GLU A 82 -15.13 13.53 -2.07
C GLU A 82 -13.62 13.35 -1.96
N MET A 83 -12.96 13.22 -3.11
CA MET A 83 -11.50 13.15 -3.22
C MET A 83 -11.02 14.46 -3.85
N LEU A 84 -10.19 15.20 -3.13
CA LEU A 84 -9.59 16.47 -3.60
C LEU A 84 -8.29 16.25 -4.39
N SER A 85 -7.93 14.99 -4.64
CA SER A 85 -6.75 14.55 -5.39
C SER A 85 -7.10 13.30 -6.21
N ASP A 86 -6.32 13.04 -7.25
CA ASP A 86 -6.27 11.76 -7.96
C ASP A 86 -5.80 10.59 -7.06
N HIS A 87 -5.12 10.87 -5.94
CA HIS A 87 -4.79 9.87 -4.92
C HIS A 87 -5.96 9.65 -3.96
N ARG A 88 -6.21 8.39 -3.64
CA ARG A 88 -7.19 7.93 -2.66
C ARG A 88 -6.56 7.78 -1.29
N TYR A 89 -7.33 8.07 -0.26
CA TYR A 89 -6.89 7.80 1.11
C TYR A 89 -6.71 6.30 1.34
N ILE A 90 -5.60 5.96 1.99
CA ILE A 90 -5.37 4.63 2.55
C ILE A 90 -5.56 4.73 4.06
N VAL A 91 -6.43 3.87 4.59
CA VAL A 91 -6.76 3.84 6.02
C VAL A 91 -6.40 2.48 6.58
N TRP A 92 -5.78 2.48 7.75
CA TRP A 92 -5.50 1.30 8.56
C TRP A 92 -5.44 1.69 10.04
N ALA A 93 -5.58 0.70 10.92
CA ALA A 93 -5.57 0.89 12.36
C ALA A 93 -4.45 0.08 13.03
N LEU A 94 -3.99 0.53 14.20
CA LEU A 94 -3.07 -0.21 15.05
C LEU A 94 -3.84 -0.84 16.21
N ARG A 95 -3.77 -2.17 16.31
CA ARG A 95 -4.24 -2.93 17.47
C ARG A 95 -3.17 -2.94 18.54
N LEU A 96 -3.15 -1.89 19.36
CA LEU A 96 -2.25 -1.82 20.50
C LEU A 96 -2.75 -2.73 21.64
N PRO A 97 -1.84 -3.37 22.39
CA PRO A 97 -2.22 -4.08 23.60
C PRO A 97 -2.94 -3.14 24.56
N LYS A 98 -3.93 -3.66 25.30
CA LYS A 98 -4.53 -2.90 26.41
C LYS A 98 -3.41 -2.53 27.40
N PRO A 99 -3.39 -1.29 27.94
CA PRO A 99 -2.47 -0.94 29.01
C PRO A 99 -2.59 -1.96 30.14
N LYS A 100 -1.47 -2.37 30.72
CA LYS A 100 -1.51 -3.17 31.96
C LYS A 100 -2.15 -2.30 33.04
N GLN A 101 -3.23 -2.79 33.65
CA GLN A 101 -3.78 -2.24 34.89
C GLN A 101 -2.80 -2.47 36.04
#